data_AF-A0A2G9YZD9-F1
#
_entry.id   AF-A0A2G9YZD9-F1
#
_cell.length_a   1.000
_cell.length_b   1.000
_cell.length_c   1.000
_cell.angle_alpha   90.00
_cell.angle_beta   90.00
_cell.angle_gamma   90.00
#
_symmetry.space_group_name_H-M   'P 1'
#
loop_
_entity.id
_entity.type
_entity.pdbx_description
1 polymer ?
#
loop_
_entity_poly.entity_id
_entity_poly.type
_entity_poly.pdbx_seq_one_letter_code
_entity_poly.pdbx_strand_id
1 'polypeptide(L)' 'MPREVKFITDELRKKGFEAYIVGGCVRDFLREVEPEDWDVATSGKPEEI' A
#
# COMPACT_ATOMS: atom_id res chain seq x y z
N MET A 1 -10.17 2.41 1.34
CA MET A 1 -9.11 1.40 1.09
C MET A 1 -9.71 0.00 1.07
N PRO A 2 -9.50 -0.78 0.00
CA PRO A 2 -9.87 -2.19 -0.11
C PRO A 2 -9.25 -3.07 0.98
N ARG A 3 -9.89 -4.20 1.30
CA ARG A 3 -9.42 -5.09 2.39
C ARG A 3 -8.10 -5.76 2.05
N GLU A 4 -7.90 -6.06 0.77
CA GLU A 4 -6.75 -6.73 0.19
C GLU A 4 -5.49 -5.88 0.35
N VAL A 5 -5.59 -4.57 0.06
CA VAL A 5 -4.48 -3.61 0.22
C VAL A 5 -4.07 -3.52 1.69
N LYS A 6 -5.04 -3.44 2.60
CA LYS A 6 -4.77 -3.43 4.04
C LYS A 6 -4.07 -4.72 4.48
N PHE A 7 -4.58 -5.86 4.04
CA PHE A 7 -4.04 -7.17 4.37
C PHE A 7 -2.57 -7.29 3.96
N ILE A 8 -2.23 -6.95 2.71
CA ILE A 8 -0.85 -7.00 2.21
C ILE A 8 0.06 -6.06 3.00
N THR A 9 -0.38 -4.83 3.25
CA THR A 9 0.40 -3.84 4.02
C THR A 9 0.68 -4.33 5.44
N ASP A 10 -0.31 -4.94 6.10
CA ASP A 10 -0.17 -5.49 7.45
C ASP A 10 0.76 -6.72 7.46
N GLU A 11 0.69 -7.61 6.46
CA GLU A 11 1.59 -8.77 6.36
C GLU A 11 3.05 -8.37 6.13
N LEU A 12 3.30 -7.38 5.26
CA LEU A 12 4.65 -6.84 5.04
C LEU A 12 5.23 -6.25 6.33
N ARG A 13 4.41 -5.50 7.08
CA ARG A 13 4.81 -4.93 8.38
C ARG A 13 5.07 -6.00 9.44
N LYS A 14 4.26 -7.05 9.50
CA LYS A 14 4.49 -8.20 10.40
C LYS A 14 5.81 -8.92 10.10
N LYS A 15 6.22 -8.96 8.84
CA LYS A 15 7.53 -9.50 8.42
C LYS A 15 8.70 -8.56 8.70
N GLY A 16 8.45 -7.38 9.27
CA GLY A 16 9.48 -6.39 9.63
C GLY A 16 9.84 -5.40 8.52
N PHE A 17 9.12 -5.41 7.40
CA PHE A 17 9.29 -4.43 6.34
C PHE A 17 8.47 -3.17 6.61
N GLU A 18 8.95 -2.04 6.11
CA GLU A 18 8.10 -0.86 5.99
C GLU A 18 7.18 -1.05 4.79
N ALA A 19 5.91 -0.66 4.90
CA ALA A 19 4.97 -0.71 3.81
C ALA A 19 4.01 0.49 3.87
N TYR A 20 3.85 1.18 2.75
CA TYR A 20 3.05 2.41 2.64
C TYR A 20 2.26 2.43 1.34
N ILE A 21 1.07 3.03 1.41
CA ILE A 21 0.28 3.35 0.23
C ILE A 21 0.88 4.60 -0.39
N VAL A 22 1.10 4.58 -1.70
CA VAL A 22 1.76 5.67 -2.44
C VAL A 22 1.03 5.97 -3.75
N GLY A 23 1.53 6.93 -4.52
CA GLY A 23 1.03 7.18 -5.88
C GLY A 23 -0.25 8.00 -5.93
N GLY A 24 -0.97 7.86 -7.05
CA GLY A 24 -2.18 8.64 -7.36
C GLY A 24 -3.31 8.38 -6.38
N CYS A 25 -3.43 7.15 -5.89
CA CYS A 25 -4.47 6.75 -4.96
C CYS A 25 -4.47 7.56 -3.65
N VAL A 26 -3.29 7.97 -3.15
CA VAL A 26 -3.19 8.82 -1.96
C VAL A 26 -3.71 10.22 -2.26
N ARG A 27 -3.34 10.80 -3.42
CA ARG A 27 -3.83 12.11 -3.85
C ARG A 27 -5.35 12.10 -3.97
N ASP A 28 -5.91 11.09 -4.63
CA ASP A 28 -7.34 11.03 -4.91
C ASP A 28 -8.14 10.80 -3.62
N PHE A 29 -7.65 9.91 -2.74
CA PHE A 29 -8.20 9.72 -1.40
C PHE A 29 -8.23 11.02 -0.57
N LEU A 30 -7.14 11.79 -0.57
CA LEU A 30 -7.06 13.09 0.14
C LEU A 30 -7.99 14.15 -0.43
N ARG A 31 -8.41 13.99 -1.69
CA ARG A 31 -9.37 14.88 -2.37
C ARG A 31 -10.81 14.38 -2.25
N GLU A 32 -11.06 13.35 -1.45
CA GLU A 32 -12.37 12.69 -1.33
C GLU A 32 -12.88 12.10 -2.66
N VAL A 33 -11.96 11.74 -3.57
CA VAL A 33 -12.24 11.04 -4.82
C VAL A 33 -11.87 9.56 -4.63
N GLU A 34 -12.73 8.65 -5.09
CA GLU A 34 -12.41 7.21 -5.01
C GLU A 34 -11.22 6.89 -5.93
N PRO A 35 -10.14 6.30 -5.40
CA PRO A 35 -9.01 5.89 -6.22
C PRO A 35 -9.37 4.78 -7.22
N GLU A 36 -8.84 4.87 -8.45
CA GLU A 36 -9.02 3.84 -9.48
C GLU A 36 -8.10 2.62 -9.25
N ASP A 37 -6.94 2.85 -8.67
CA ASP A 37 -5.92 1.86 -8.31
C ASP A 37 -5.39 2.09 -6.89
N TRP A 38 -4.58 1.14 -6.40
CA TRP A 38 -3.93 1.24 -5.09
C TRP A 38 -2.50 0.71 -5.19
N ASP A 39 -1.52 1.60 -5.03
CA ASP A 39 -0.09 1.25 -5.06
C ASP A 39 0.48 1.12 -3.65
N VAL A 40 1.33 0.10 -3.44
CA VAL A 40 2.06 -0.10 -2.19
C VAL A 40 3.56 -0.11 -2.46
N ALA A 41 4.29 0.72 -1.72
CA ALA A 41 5.76 0.69 -1.67
C ALA A 41 6.21 -0.02 -0.38
N THR A 42 7.25 -0.84 -0.49
CA THR A 42 7.84 -1.58 0.64
C THR A 42 9.35 -1.41 0.70
N SER A 43 9.95 -1.54 1.89
CA SER A 43 11.41 -1.56 2.05
C SER A 43 12.05 -2.90 1.66
N GLY A 44 11.25 -3.96 1.50
CA GLY A 44 11.73 -5.27 1.07
C GLY A 44 12.13 -5.27 -0.41
N LYS A 45 13.22 -5.99 -0.73
CA LYS A 45 13.68 -6.18 -2.11
C LYS A 45 12.78 -7.16 -2.85
N PRO A 46 12.72 -7.11 -4.19
CA PRO A 46 11.89 -8.03 -4.98
C PRO A 46 12.12 -9.52 -4.66
N GLU A 47 13.32 -9.92 -4.28
CA GLU A 47 13.64 -11.31 -3.93
C GLU A 47 13.11 -11.74 -2.55
N GLU A 48 12.65 -10.80 -1.72
CA GLU A 48 12.18 -11.02 -0.34
C GLU A 48 10.64 -11.03 -0.21
N ILE A 49 9.92 -10.74 -1.31
CA ILE A 49 8.47 -10.51 -1.33
C ILE A 49 7.71 -11.72 -1.88
#